data_AF-A0A2G9M582-F1
#
_entry.id   AF-A0A2G9M582-F1
#
_cell.length_a   1.000
_cell.length_b   1.000
_cell.length_c   1.000
_cell.angle_alpha   90.00
_cell.angle_beta   90.00
_cell.angle_gamma   90.00
#
_symmetry.space_group_name_H-M   'P 1'
#
loop_
_entity.id
_entity.type
_entity.pdbx_description
1 polymer ?
#
loop_
_entity_poly.entity_id
_entity_poly.type
_entity_poly.pdbx_seq_one_letter_code
_entity_poly.pdbx_strand_id
1 'polypeptide(L)'
;MKPVFVVNIALLLVATVLLMVNVSPAFTGGSITSLENSDATCAYSEDGVLATLPKEQCCYEAVKQYACEKDDGGYRCYASPESSRFLVLDQDMMTLCQKRGYDVG
;
A
#
# COMPACT_ATOMS: atom_id res chain seq x y z
N MET A 1 37.88 -15.27 -42.75
CA MET A 1 36.95 -14.18 -42.38
C MET A 1 37.70 -13.21 -41.49
N LYS A 2 37.57 -11.89 -41.68
CA LYS A 2 38.36 -10.89 -40.93
C LYS A 2 38.10 -11.05 -39.43
N PRO A 3 39.12 -11.07 -38.56
CA PRO A 3 38.96 -11.34 -37.12
C PRO A 3 37.96 -10.36 -36.45
N VAL A 4 37.87 -9.15 -36.98
CA VAL A 4 36.89 -8.12 -36.59
C VAL A 4 35.44 -8.60 -36.71
N PHE A 5 35.11 -9.39 -37.74
CA PHE A 5 33.75 -9.87 -37.97
C PHE A 5 33.34 -10.94 -36.95
N VAL A 6 34.28 -11.80 -36.57
CA VAL A 6 34.06 -12.85 -35.56
C VAL A 6 33.87 -12.24 -34.18
N VAL A 7 34.66 -11.22 -33.84
CA VAL A 7 34.56 -10.50 -32.57
C VAL A 7 33.23 -9.76 -32.44
N ASN A 8 32.75 -9.13 -33.52
CA ASN A 8 31.46 -8.44 -33.52
C ASN A 8 30.28 -9.42 -33.34
N ILE A 9 30.32 -10.60 -33.97
CA ILE A 9 29.28 -11.61 -33.78
C ILE A 9 29.29 -12.16 -32.35
N ALA A 10 30.48 -12.39 -31.78
CA ALA A 10 30.60 -12.84 -30.40
C ALA A 10 30.05 -11.80 -29.40
N LEU A 11 30.36 -10.52 -29.60
CA LEU A 11 29.80 -9.42 -28.79
C LEU A 11 28.27 -9.33 -28.91
N LEU A 12 27.73 -9.52 -30.11
CA LEU A 12 26.28 -9.49 -30.35
C LEU A 12 25.55 -10.65 -29.65
N LEU A 13 26.15 -11.85 -29.63
CA LEU A 13 25.65 -13.01 -28.91
C LEU A 13 25.68 -12.79 -27.39
N VAL A 14 26.77 -12.25 -26.84
CA VAL A 14 26.86 -11.93 -25.40
C VAL A 14 25.82 -10.88 -25.01
N ALA A 15 25.61 -9.85 -25.84
CA ALA A 15 24.59 -8.82 -25.60
C ALA A 15 23.17 -9.39 -25.61
N THR A 16 22.85 -10.31 -26.52
CA THR A 16 21.52 -10.95 -26.57
C THR A 16 21.27 -11.87 -25.39
N VAL A 17 22.29 -12.61 -24.93
CA VAL A 17 22.19 -13.43 -23.70
C VAL A 17 21.99 -12.54 -22.47
N LEU A 18 22.73 -11.43 -22.35
CA LEU A 18 22.56 -10.47 -21.25
C LEU A 18 21.18 -9.81 -21.24
N LEU A 19 20.61 -9.52 -22.41
CA LEU A 19 19.24 -9.03 -22.51
C LEU A 19 18.26 -10.09 -22.00
N MET A 20 18.37 -11.35 -22.46
CA MET A 20 17.49 -12.44 -22.00
C MET A 20 17.57 -12.66 -20.48
N VAL A 21 18.74 -12.53 -19.85
CA VAL A 21 18.90 -12.66 -18.40
C VAL A 21 18.25 -11.50 -17.63
N ASN A 22 18.23 -10.29 -18.19
CA ASN A 22 17.58 -9.13 -17.56
C ASN A 22 16.05 -9.04 -17.79
N VAL A 23 15.48 -9.77 -18.76
CA VAL A 23 14.01 -9.81 -18.95
C VAL A 23 13.32 -10.90 -18.13
N SER A 24 14.06 -11.62 -17.28
CA SER A 24 13.43 -12.31 -16.16
C SER A 24 13.09 -11.25 -15.11
N PRO A 25 11.83 -10.85 -14.92
CA PRO A 25 11.47 -10.27 -13.64
C PRO A 25 11.82 -11.35 -12.63
N ALA A 26 12.88 -11.12 -11.85
CA ALA A 26 12.99 -11.75 -10.57
C ALA A 26 11.72 -11.35 -9.81
N PHE A 27 10.67 -12.15 -9.94
CA PHE A 27 9.57 -12.28 -8.99
C PHE A 27 10.14 -12.89 -7.70
N THR A 28 11.24 -12.33 -7.20
CA THR A 28 11.52 -12.31 -5.78
C THR A 28 10.46 -11.40 -5.20
N GLY A 29 9.62 -11.94 -4.33
CA GLY A 29 8.46 -11.28 -3.69
C GLY A 29 8.79 -10.08 -2.82
N GLY A 30 9.64 -9.16 -3.29
CA GLY A 30 9.58 -7.77 -2.91
C GLY A 30 8.35 -7.21 -3.58
N SER A 31 7.22 -7.23 -2.87
CA SER A 31 6.09 -6.36 -3.16
C SER A 31 6.68 -4.99 -3.47
N ILE A 32 6.63 -4.60 -4.75
CA ILE A 32 6.66 -3.20 -5.11
C ILE A 32 5.36 -2.70 -4.49
N THR A 33 5.41 -2.33 -3.20
CA THR A 33 4.51 -1.32 -2.68
C THR A 33 4.80 -0.12 -3.53
N SER A 34 4.13 -0.05 -4.68
CA SER A 34 3.55 1.18 -5.13
C SER A 34 2.93 1.74 -3.86
N LEU A 35 3.63 2.67 -3.20
CA LEU A 35 3.00 3.60 -2.29
C LEU A 35 2.01 4.29 -3.22
N GLU A 36 0.83 3.70 -3.30
CA GLU A 36 -0.33 4.27 -3.91
C GLU A 36 -0.48 5.59 -3.18
N ASN A 37 -0.04 6.67 -3.84
CA ASN A 37 -0.08 8.03 -3.35
C ASN A 37 -1.54 8.46 -3.41
N SER A 38 -2.39 7.75 -2.67
CA SER A 38 -3.76 8.14 -2.43
C SER A 38 -3.70 9.06 -1.23
N ASP A 39 -4.24 10.26 -1.41
CA ASP A 39 -4.44 11.29 -0.38
C ASP A 39 -5.46 10.86 0.69
N ALA A 40 -5.63 9.55 0.87
CA ALA A 40 -6.51 8.99 1.87
C ALA A 40 -6.00 9.44 3.24
N THR A 41 -6.83 10.21 3.91
CA THR A 41 -6.64 10.67 5.29
C THR A 41 -7.82 10.14 6.08
N CYS A 42 -7.60 9.78 7.34
CA CYS A 42 -8.70 9.44 8.22
C CYS A 42 -8.96 10.59 9.17
N ALA A 43 -10.24 10.82 9.47
CA ALA A 43 -10.63 11.83 10.43
C ALA A 43 -10.70 11.19 11.82
N TYR A 44 -10.01 11.76 12.79
CA TYR A 44 -10.04 11.39 14.19
C TYR A 44 -10.78 12.47 14.97
N SER A 45 -11.79 12.09 15.74
CA SER A 45 -12.50 12.98 16.64
C SER A 45 -12.11 12.69 18.08
N GLU A 46 -11.59 13.71 18.77
CA GLU A 46 -11.40 13.71 20.21
C GLU A 46 -12.16 14.90 20.80
N ASP A 47 -13.10 14.63 21.70
CA ASP A 47 -13.90 15.64 22.38
C ASP A 47 -14.61 16.63 21.42
N GLY A 48 -15.03 16.13 20.25
CA GLY A 48 -15.74 16.91 19.23
C GLY A 48 -14.84 17.70 18.27
N VAL A 49 -13.52 17.65 18.44
CA VAL A 49 -12.56 18.26 17.51
C VAL A 49 -12.16 17.21 16.48
N LEU A 50 -12.44 17.47 15.21
CA LEU A 50 -12.01 16.63 14.08
C LEU A 50 -10.59 17.04 13.65
N ALA A 51 -9.65 16.11 13.76
CA ALA A 51 -8.31 16.20 13.24
C ALA A 51 -8.09 15.15 12.14
N THR A 52 -7.18 15.39 11.21
CA THR A 52 -6.80 14.41 10.19
C THR A 52 -5.50 13.73 10.57
N LEU A 53 -5.47 12.40 10.42
CA LEU A 53 -4.27 11.59 10.61
C LEU A 53 -3.68 11.18 9.26
N PRO A 54 -2.35 11.05 9.18
CA PRO A 54 -1.70 10.54 7.98
C PRO A 54 -2.06 9.06 7.75
N LYS A 55 -2.18 8.69 6.48
CA LYS A 55 -2.55 7.34 5.98
C LYS A 55 -1.88 6.18 6.73
N GLU A 56 -0.60 6.32 7.04
CA GLU A 56 0.17 5.26 7.72
C GLU A 56 -0.28 5.00 9.16
N GLN A 57 -0.77 6.03 9.84
CA GLN A 57 -1.27 5.93 11.21
C GLN A 57 -2.73 5.49 11.26
N CYS A 58 -3.50 5.75 10.20
CA CYS A 58 -4.93 5.42 10.15
C CYS A 58 -5.22 3.94 10.39
N CYS A 59 -4.54 3.04 9.68
CA CYS A 59 -4.76 1.60 9.88
C CYS A 59 -4.31 1.12 11.27
N TYR A 60 -3.20 1.68 11.77
CA TYR A 60 -2.68 1.33 13.08
C TYR A 60 -3.62 1.75 14.21
N GLU A 61 -4.19 2.96 14.12
CA GLU A 61 -5.17 3.45 15.08
C GLU A 61 -6.54 2.77 14.93
N ALA A 62 -6.93 2.39 13.71
CA ALA A 62 -8.15 1.65 13.43
C ALA A 62 -8.16 0.27 14.11
N VAL A 63 -7.06 -0.47 14.06
CA VAL A 63 -6.94 -1.80 14.69
C VAL A 63 -6.99 -1.74 16.22
N LYS A 64 -6.66 -0.59 16.80
CA LYS A 64 -6.80 -0.38 18.25
C LYS A 64 -8.23 -0.08 18.69
N GLN A 65 -9.13 0.22 17.75
CA GLN A 65 -10.53 0.48 18.08
C GLN A 65 -11.24 -0.83 18.42
N TYR A 66 -12.35 -0.72 19.13
CA TYR A 66 -13.15 -1.87 19.53
C TYR A 66 -13.91 -2.47 18.34
N ALA A 67 -14.50 -1.62 17.51
CA ALA A 67 -15.23 -2.02 16.31
C ALA A 67 -15.27 -0.86 15.31
N CYS A 68 -15.41 -1.20 14.02
CA CYS A 68 -15.66 -0.29 12.92
C CYS A 68 -17.01 -0.59 12.28
N GLU A 69 -17.97 0.33 12.42
CA GLU A 69 -19.28 0.20 11.80
C GLU A 69 -19.35 0.99 10.49
N LYS A 70 -20.05 0.44 9.49
CA LYS A 70 -20.27 1.13 8.23
C LYS A 70 -21.30 2.26 8.41
N ASP A 71 -20.93 3.47 8.02
CA ASP A 71 -21.76 4.69 8.07
C ASP A 71 -21.95 5.26 6.65
N ASP A 72 -22.82 6.26 6.48
CA ASP A 72 -23.27 6.80 5.16
C ASP A 72 -22.17 7.47 4.30
N GLY A 73 -20.90 7.37 4.72
CA GLY A 73 -19.74 7.87 3.98
C GLY A 73 -18.45 7.07 4.21
N GLY A 74 -18.50 5.89 4.83
CA GLY A 74 -17.30 5.11 5.13
C GLY A 74 -17.49 4.16 6.31
N TYR A 75 -16.49 4.11 7.18
CA TYR A 75 -16.47 3.30 8.39
C TYR A 75 -16.13 4.18 9.59
N ARG A 76 -16.96 4.12 10.63
CA ARG A 76 -16.71 4.75 11.90
C ARG A 76 -16.19 3.73 12.89
N CYS A 77 -14.95 3.88 13.31
CA CYS A 77 -14.31 3.06 14.32
C CYS A 77 -14.31 3.75 15.68
N TYR A 78 -14.69 3.05 16.73
CA TYR A 78 -14.80 3.63 18.07
C TYR A 78 -14.21 2.69 19.13
N ALA A 79 -13.72 3.28 20.23
CA ALA A 79 -13.16 2.52 21.35
C ALA A 79 -14.24 1.88 22.23
N SER A 80 -15.46 2.40 22.22
CA SER A 80 -16.65 1.81 22.81
C SER A 80 -17.91 2.41 22.17
N PRO A 81 -19.08 1.73 22.21
CA PRO A 81 -20.32 2.24 21.62
C PRO A 81 -20.77 3.61 22.16
N GLU A 82 -20.35 3.96 23.37
CA GLU A 82 -20.68 5.22 24.05
C GLU A 82 -19.55 6.26 23.98
N SER A 83 -18.43 5.93 23.33
CA SER A 83 -17.27 6.80 23.23
C SER A 83 -17.58 8.03 22.37
N SER A 84 -17.31 9.22 22.89
CA SER A 84 -17.26 10.45 22.10
C SER A 84 -16.09 10.49 21.12
N ARG A 85 -15.10 9.59 21.31
CA ARG A 85 -13.93 9.45 20.45
C ARG A 85 -14.17 8.41 19.39
N PHE A 86 -14.05 8.82 18.13
CA PHE A 86 -14.22 7.95 16.98
C PHE A 86 -13.26 8.34 15.85
N LEU A 87 -12.88 7.35 15.07
CA LEU A 87 -12.11 7.46 13.85
C LEU A 87 -13.05 7.22 12.66
N VAL A 88 -12.93 8.00 11.60
CA VAL A 88 -13.66 7.80 10.36
C VAL A 88 -12.66 7.44 9.27
N LEU A 89 -12.86 6.26 8.69
CA LEU A 89 -12.11 5.73 7.57
C LEU A 89 -13.01 5.80 6.34
N ASP A 90 -12.49 6.31 5.23
CA ASP A 90 -13.15 6.13 3.94
C ASP A 90 -13.00 4.68 3.45
N GLN A 91 -13.69 4.35 2.37
CA GLN A 91 -13.66 3.01 1.81
C GLN A 91 -12.29 2.63 1.21
N ASP A 92 -11.54 3.62 0.71
CA ASP A 92 -10.20 3.42 0.15
C ASP A 92 -9.19 3.07 1.26
N MET A 93 -9.31 3.72 2.41
CA MET A 93 -8.49 3.48 3.60
C MET A 93 -8.80 2.11 4.19
N MET A 94 -10.09 1.74 4.31
CA MET A 94 -10.46 0.40 4.75
C MET A 94 -9.86 -0.68 3.84
N THR A 95 -9.97 -0.48 2.53
CA THR A 95 -9.39 -1.38 1.52
C THR A 95 -7.86 -1.44 1.64
N LEU A 96 -7.20 -0.31 1.85
CA LEU A 96 -5.76 -0.25 2.06
C LEU A 96 -5.34 -1.01 3.33
N CYS A 97 -6.05 -0.83 4.43
CA CYS A 97 -5.75 -1.51 5.69
C CYS A 97 -5.86 -3.03 5.52
N GLN A 98 -6.91 -3.51 4.88
CA GLN A 98 -7.08 -4.93 4.54
C GLN A 98 -5.97 -5.44 3.61
N LYS A 99 -5.63 -4.69 2.54
CA LYS A 99 -4.50 -5.03 1.65
C LYS A 99 -3.17 -5.14 2.38
N ARG A 100 -2.97 -4.35 3.44
CA ARG A 100 -1.77 -4.37 4.30
C ARG A 100 -1.82 -5.48 5.36
N GLY A 101 -2.91 -6.23 5.46
CA GLY A 101 -3.09 -7.32 6.42
C GLY A 101 -3.54 -6.88 7.81
N TYR A 102 -4.04 -5.66 7.95
CA TYR A 102 -4.68 -5.22 9.20
C TYR A 102 -6.10 -5.79 9.28
N ASP A 103 -6.41 -6.44 10.40
CA ASP A 103 -7.76 -6.91 10.71
C ASP A 103 -8.56 -5.75 11.33
N VAL A 104 -9.22 -5.00 10.46
CA VAL A 104 -10.05 -3.85 10.82
C VAL A 104 -11.49 -4.32 10.72
N GLY A 105 -12.08 -4.65 11.88
CA GLY A 105 -13.35 -5.35 12.05
C GLY A 105 -14.58 -4.46 11.89
#